data_AF-A0A1Q9K1U0-F1
#
_entry.id   AF-A0A1Q9K1U0-F1
#
_cell.length_a   1.000
_cell.length_b   1.000
_cell.length_c   1.000
_cell.angle_alpha   90.00
_cell.angle_beta   90.00
_cell.angle_gamma   90.00
#
_symmetry.space_group_name_H-M   'P 1'
#
loop_
_entity.id
_entity.type
_entity.pdbx_description
1 polymer ?
#
loop_
_entity_poly.entity_id
_entity_poly.type
_entity_poly.pdbx_seq_one_letter_code
_entity_poly.pdbx_strand_id
1 'polypeptide(L)'
;MKKIISILLALSMLFSLNTVAFAAESGTTDELQIVEENGTRTVSLNDGELTYIVTYDTVNNTICVAQKDNNTGLVEYGTVESTEITENSLVSARSKIHQDTFCNYEYDIYTGSPNEWNLERPKETGSGQNYFMVYENSSNSSQLDSWFNAVNSLNDKEWQAVSSYGVALVTSAAAGFISGMAVASGGILTPGAITAIVAATGATGTAAVLLTQVGTQCNVCLRAYWNVYNATDNMHF
;
A
#
# COMPACT_ATOMS: atom_id res chain seq x y z
N MET A 1 42.83 55.78 2.72
CA MET A 1 41.93 55.06 1.77
C MET A 1 41.86 53.55 2.03
N LYS A 2 42.98 52.81 2.17
CA LYS A 2 42.95 51.35 2.43
C LYS A 2 42.19 50.93 3.70
N LYS A 3 42.32 51.69 4.80
CA LYS A 3 41.62 51.40 6.08
C LYS A 3 40.10 51.59 6.04
N ILE A 4 39.61 52.52 5.21
CA ILE A 4 38.16 52.79 5.08
C ILE A 4 37.49 51.73 4.20
N ILE A 5 38.19 51.26 3.16
CA ILE A 5 37.73 50.17 2.29
C ILE A 5 37.62 48.85 3.07
N SER A 6 38.58 48.55 3.96
CA SER A 6 38.52 47.35 4.81
C SER A 6 37.36 47.36 5.82
N ILE A 7 36.96 48.53 6.32
CA ILE A 7 35.82 48.66 7.23
C ILE A 7 34.49 48.45 6.48
N LEU A 8 34.38 48.99 5.25
CA LEU A 8 33.20 48.78 4.39
C LEU A 8 33.04 47.31 3.97
N LEU A 9 34.14 46.60 3.69
CA LEU A 9 34.12 45.17 3.35
C LEU A 9 33.75 44.28 4.56
N ALA A 10 34.19 44.67 5.76
CA ALA A 10 33.82 43.96 6.99
C ALA A 10 32.35 44.22 7.38
N LEU A 11 31.83 45.42 7.13
CA LEU A 11 30.41 45.72 7.35
C LEU A 11 29.50 44.95 6.37
N SER A 12 29.90 44.77 5.10
CA SER A 12 29.10 44.00 4.14
C SER A 12 29.00 42.51 4.48
N MET A 13 30.01 41.95 5.17
CA MET A 13 29.97 40.55 5.66
C MET A 13 29.08 40.39 6.90
N LEU A 14 28.89 41.43 7.71
CA LEU A 14 28.00 41.41 8.89
C LEU A 14 26.51 41.43 8.50
N PHE A 15 26.17 41.97 7.32
CA PHE A 15 24.79 41.95 6.82
C PHE A 15 24.41 40.67 6.04
N SER A 16 25.39 39.82 5.69
CA SER A 16 25.14 38.53 5.00
C SER A 16 24.90 37.36 5.95
N LEU A 17 24.90 37.56 7.28
CA LEU A 17 24.72 36.49 8.27
C LEU A 17 23.35 36.48 8.96
N ASN A 18 22.40 37.31 8.52
CA ASN A 18 21.02 37.29 9.03
C ASN A 18 20.05 36.50 8.15
N THR A 19 20.48 35.33 7.65
CA THR A 19 19.47 34.26 7.54
C THR A 19 19.17 33.87 8.96
N VAL A 20 17.95 34.17 9.42
CA VAL A 20 17.38 33.49 10.56
C VAL A 20 17.50 32.01 10.23
N ALA A 21 18.52 31.35 10.79
CA ALA A 21 18.47 29.92 10.94
C ALA A 21 17.29 29.73 11.89
N PHE A 22 16.11 29.47 11.32
CA PHE A 22 15.16 28.67 12.05
C PHE A 22 15.97 27.43 12.45
N ALA A 23 16.34 27.36 13.72
CA ALA A 23 16.47 26.07 14.34
C ALA A 23 15.10 25.44 14.07
N ALA A 24 15.03 24.61 13.03
CA ALA A 24 13.99 23.63 12.96
C ALA A 24 14.09 22.94 14.32
N GLU A 25 13.10 23.16 15.18
CA GLU A 25 12.81 22.17 16.20
C GLU A 25 12.91 20.84 15.48
N SER A 26 13.65 19.91 16.05
CA SER A 26 13.63 18.52 15.63
C SER A 26 12.22 17.99 15.93
N GLY A 27 11.23 18.45 15.15
CA GLY A 27 9.99 17.75 14.96
C GLY A 27 10.40 16.44 14.34
N THR A 28 10.09 15.36 15.05
CA THR A 28 10.07 13.97 14.62
C THR A 28 10.13 13.84 13.10
N THR A 29 11.34 13.80 12.55
CA THR A 29 11.55 13.42 11.16
C THR A 29 11.16 11.96 11.07
N ASP A 30 10.37 11.61 10.06
CA ASP A 30 10.01 10.23 9.73
C ASP A 30 11.27 9.36 9.66
N GLU A 31 11.65 8.75 10.78
CA GLU A 31 12.91 8.04 10.88
C GLU A 31 12.66 6.59 10.50
N LEU A 32 12.85 6.30 9.21
CA LEU A 32 12.87 4.94 8.71
C LEU A 32 14.09 4.22 9.29
N GLN A 33 13.84 3.28 10.19
CA GLN A 33 14.86 2.41 10.77
C GLN A 33 14.74 1.02 10.17
N ILE A 34 15.87 0.43 9.80
CA ILE A 34 15.95 -0.91 9.20
C ILE A 34 16.95 -1.73 10.00
N VAL A 35 16.51 -2.90 10.49
CA VAL A 35 17.34 -3.86 11.22
C VAL A 35 17.20 -5.21 10.53
N GLU A 36 18.34 -5.83 10.21
CA GLU A 36 18.39 -7.18 9.66
C GLU A 36 19.13 -8.09 10.63
N GLU A 37 18.47 -9.14 11.09
CA GLU A 37 19.05 -10.11 12.01
C GLU A 37 18.49 -11.51 11.70
N ASN A 38 19.37 -12.51 11.58
CA ASN A 38 19.01 -13.93 11.42
C ASN A 38 17.98 -14.24 10.30
N GLY A 39 18.02 -13.50 9.18
CA GLY A 39 17.09 -13.69 8.06
C GLY A 39 15.73 -13.01 8.25
N THR A 40 15.58 -12.18 9.28
CA THR A 40 14.44 -11.30 9.47
C THR A 40 14.85 -9.86 9.25
N ARG A 41 14.14 -9.16 8.36
CA ARG A 41 14.27 -7.71 8.13
C ARG A 41 13.11 -7.00 8.80
N THR A 42 13.41 -6.19 9.80
CA THR A 42 12.43 -5.34 10.49
C THR A 42 12.60 -3.90 10.08
N VAL A 43 11.52 -3.27 9.65
CA VAL A 43 11.46 -1.85 9.31
C VAL A 43 10.53 -1.15 10.26
N SER A 44 10.97 -0.05 10.86
CA SER A 44 10.14 0.83 11.67
C SER A 44 10.08 2.21 11.02
N LEU A 45 8.88 2.77 10.85
CA LEU A 45 8.68 4.15 10.39
C LEU A 45 7.69 4.83 11.32
N ASN A 46 8.09 5.95 11.90
CA ASN A 46 7.23 6.81 12.70
C ASN A 46 6.75 7.98 11.83
N ASP A 47 5.44 8.24 11.74
CA ASP A 47 4.85 9.36 10.99
C ASP A 47 4.29 10.48 11.90
N GLY A 48 4.72 10.48 13.17
CA GLY A 48 4.23 11.34 14.24
C GLY A 48 3.21 10.64 15.11
N GLU A 49 2.01 10.37 14.57
CA GLU A 49 0.90 9.76 15.32
C GLU A 49 1.02 8.24 15.42
N LEU A 50 1.51 7.60 14.35
CA LEU A 50 1.64 6.16 14.25
C LEU A 50 3.09 5.74 14.05
N THR A 51 3.43 4.55 14.52
CA THR A 51 4.66 3.86 14.15
C THR A 51 4.29 2.56 13.46
N TYR A 52 4.71 2.38 12.20
CA TYR A 52 4.55 1.15 11.45
C TYR A 52 5.79 0.28 11.64
N ILE A 53 5.58 -0.97 12.02
CA ILE A 53 6.63 -1.96 12.22
C ILE A 53 6.36 -3.10 11.26
N VAL A 54 7.21 -3.28 10.26
CA VAL A 54 7.08 -4.33 9.25
C VAL A 54 8.18 -5.36 9.47
N THR A 55 7.78 -6.60 9.73
CA THR A 55 8.69 -7.73 9.92
C THR A 55 8.58 -8.64 8.70
N TYR A 56 9.64 -8.69 7.90
CA TYR A 56 9.77 -9.64 6.79
C TYR A 56 10.73 -10.76 7.19
N ASP A 57 10.19 -11.94 7.44
CA ASP A 57 10.93 -13.17 7.70
C ASP A 57 11.22 -13.88 6.37
N THR A 58 12.46 -13.73 5.88
CA THR A 58 12.91 -14.35 4.63
C THR A 58 13.25 -15.84 4.78
N VAL A 59 13.29 -16.36 6.01
CA VAL A 59 13.48 -17.80 6.27
C VAL A 59 12.15 -18.53 6.13
N ASN A 60 11.09 -17.95 6.69
CA ASN A 60 9.75 -18.53 6.66
C ASN A 60 8.88 -18.00 5.50
N ASN A 61 9.39 -17.08 4.67
CA ASN A 61 8.65 -16.42 3.58
C ASN A 61 7.36 -15.78 4.07
N THR A 62 7.43 -14.99 5.15
CA THR A 62 6.25 -14.32 5.72
C THR A 62 6.52 -12.86 6.03
N ILE A 63 5.51 -12.02 5.82
CA ILE A 63 5.55 -10.61 6.19
C ILE A 63 4.38 -10.26 7.11
N CYS A 64 4.65 -9.43 8.11
CA CYS A 64 3.64 -8.92 9.03
C CYS A 64 3.85 -7.42 9.22
N VAL A 65 2.75 -6.66 9.20
CA VAL A 65 2.73 -5.23 9.53
C VAL A 65 2.07 -5.07 10.88
N ALA A 66 2.67 -4.30 11.76
CA ALA A 66 2.08 -3.83 12.99
C ALA A 66 1.99 -2.31 12.97
N GLN A 67 0.94 -1.78 13.58
CA GLN A 67 0.72 -0.35 13.76
C GLN A 67 0.69 -0.05 15.25
N LYS A 68 1.54 0.88 15.69
CA LYS A 68 1.55 1.39 17.05
C LYS A 68 1.02 2.81 17.08
N ASP A 69 0.01 3.07 17.89
CA ASP A 69 -0.41 4.41 18.24
C ASP A 69 0.58 5.02 19.24
N ASN A 70 1.21 6.14 18.88
CA ASN A 70 2.23 6.79 19.70
C ASN A 70 1.64 7.53 20.92
N ASN A 71 0.36 7.90 20.87
CA ASN A 71 -0.35 8.57 21.96
C ASN A 71 -0.80 7.57 23.04
N THR A 72 -1.31 6.42 22.62
CA THR A 72 -1.84 5.40 23.55
C THR A 72 -0.84 4.29 23.86
N GLY A 73 0.16 4.09 23.00
CA GLY A 73 1.10 2.98 23.07
C GLY A 73 0.51 1.64 22.63
N LEU A 74 -0.75 1.61 22.19
CA LEU A 74 -1.42 0.40 21.70
C LEU A 74 -0.73 -0.08 20.42
N VAL A 75 -0.49 -1.39 20.34
CA VAL A 75 0.07 -2.03 19.14
C VAL A 75 -0.95 -3.02 18.60
N GLU A 76 -1.31 -2.84 17.34
CA GLU A 76 -2.18 -3.74 16.57
C GLU A 76 -1.33 -4.46 15.53
N TYR A 77 -1.59 -5.76 15.37
CA TYR A 77 -0.86 -6.62 14.46
C TYR A 77 -1.78 -7.01 13.31
N GLY A 78 -1.28 -6.84 12.10
CA GLY A 78 -1.88 -7.38 10.90
C GLY A 78 -1.63 -8.86 10.84
N THR A 79 -2.17 -9.48 9.80
CA THR A 79 -1.98 -10.91 9.60
C THR A 79 -0.57 -11.20 9.13
N VAL A 80 -0.04 -12.34 9.56
CA VAL A 80 1.20 -12.88 9.01
C VAL A 80 0.87 -13.47 7.64
N GLU A 81 1.28 -12.80 6.59
CA GLU A 81 0.98 -13.18 5.21
C GLU A 81 2.15 -13.93 4.59
N SER A 82 1.85 -15.02 3.87
CA SER A 82 2.84 -15.74 3.09
C SER A 82 3.27 -14.90 1.88
N THR A 83 4.56 -14.90 1.59
CA THR A 83 5.14 -14.30 0.38
C THR A 83 5.42 -15.35 -0.70
N GLU A 84 5.01 -16.61 -0.46
CA GLU A 84 5.15 -17.68 -1.44
C GLU A 84 4.17 -17.51 -2.60
N ILE A 85 4.64 -17.85 -3.79
CA ILE A 85 3.80 -17.86 -4.99
C ILE A 85 2.98 -19.15 -4.95
N THR A 86 1.71 -19.07 -4.56
CA THR A 86 0.77 -20.16 -4.75
C THR A 86 0.19 -20.11 -6.17
N GLU A 87 0.48 -21.13 -6.99
CA GLU A 87 -0.23 -21.34 -8.25
C GLU A 87 -1.68 -21.75 -7.95
N ASN A 88 -2.63 -20.84 -8.05
CA ASN A 88 -4.03 -21.23 -8.15
C ASN A 88 -4.45 -21.32 -9.62
N SER A 89 -4.82 -22.54 -10.01
CA SER A 89 -5.27 -22.90 -11.35
C SER A 89 -6.79 -22.74 -11.49
N LEU A 90 -7.19 -22.16 -12.62
CA LEU A 90 -8.53 -22.00 -13.21
C LEU A 90 -9.50 -23.16 -12.96
N VAL A 91 -10.82 -22.90 -12.80
CA VAL A 91 -11.94 -23.42 -13.66
C VAL A 91 -13.28 -22.69 -13.34
N SER A 92 -14.03 -22.23 -14.37
CA SER A 92 -15.50 -22.37 -14.46
C SER A 92 -15.99 -22.24 -15.91
N ALA A 93 -17.01 -23.02 -16.29
CA ALA A 93 -17.47 -23.27 -17.66
C ALA A 93 -18.49 -22.25 -18.23
N ARG A 94 -18.53 -21.02 -17.72
CA ARG A 94 -19.22 -19.88 -18.37
C ARG A 94 -18.19 -18.95 -19.03
N SER A 95 -18.61 -18.17 -20.03
CA SER A 95 -17.80 -17.03 -20.49
C SER A 95 -17.74 -16.02 -19.34
N LYS A 96 -16.66 -16.11 -18.56
CA LYS A 96 -16.36 -15.30 -17.39
C LYS A 96 -15.25 -14.34 -17.77
N ILE A 97 -15.49 -13.04 -17.60
CA ILE A 97 -14.40 -12.06 -17.57
C ILE A 97 -13.87 -12.09 -16.14
N HIS A 98 -12.55 -12.23 -15.98
CA HIS A 98 -11.93 -12.41 -14.68
C HIS A 98 -10.62 -11.66 -14.60
N GLN A 99 -10.33 -11.15 -13.40
CA GLN A 99 -9.03 -10.60 -13.05
C GLN A 99 -8.68 -11.01 -11.63
N ASP A 100 -7.44 -11.47 -11.48
CA ASP A 100 -6.78 -11.79 -10.21
C ASP A 100 -5.52 -10.91 -10.07
N THR A 101 -5.26 -10.38 -8.88
CA THR A 101 -4.13 -9.47 -8.59
C THR A 101 -3.28 -10.03 -7.46
N PHE A 102 -2.00 -9.67 -7.41
CA PHE A 102 -1.12 -10.10 -6.32
C PHE A 102 -1.59 -9.58 -4.96
N CYS A 103 -2.21 -8.40 -4.92
CA CYS A 103 -2.80 -7.83 -3.72
C CYS A 103 -4.22 -8.36 -3.43
N ASN A 104 -4.67 -9.42 -4.11
CA ASN A 104 -5.88 -10.18 -3.81
C ASN A 104 -7.19 -9.33 -3.89
N TYR A 105 -7.20 -8.39 -4.82
CA TYR A 105 -8.40 -7.70 -5.33
C TYR A 105 -8.81 -8.33 -6.66
N GLU A 106 -10.04 -8.83 -6.75
CA GLU A 106 -10.44 -9.68 -7.89
C GLU A 106 -11.87 -9.42 -8.32
N TYR A 107 -12.18 -9.81 -9.56
CA TYR A 107 -13.57 -9.86 -10.00
C TYR A 107 -13.85 -11.02 -10.91
N ASP A 108 -15.11 -11.44 -10.90
CA ASP A 108 -15.71 -12.29 -11.92
C ASP A 108 -16.95 -11.62 -12.49
N ILE A 109 -17.08 -11.62 -13.81
CA ILE A 109 -18.28 -11.15 -14.51
C ILE A 109 -18.90 -12.34 -15.23
N TYR A 110 -20.04 -12.79 -14.73
CA TYR A 110 -20.88 -13.78 -15.38
C TYR A 110 -21.79 -13.07 -16.39
N THR A 111 -21.44 -13.19 -17.67
CA THR A 111 -22.16 -12.52 -18.76
C THR A 111 -23.60 -13.04 -18.88
N GLY A 112 -24.57 -12.12 -18.96
CA GLY A 112 -25.99 -12.45 -18.90
C GLY A 112 -26.90 -11.25 -19.18
N SER A 113 -28.17 -11.36 -18.78
CA SER A 113 -29.13 -10.25 -18.83
C SER A 113 -29.93 -10.19 -17.53
N PRO A 114 -29.47 -9.40 -16.52
CA PRO A 114 -28.25 -8.58 -16.49
C PRO A 114 -26.96 -9.40 -16.27
N ASN A 115 -25.79 -8.76 -16.39
CA ASN A 115 -24.54 -9.34 -15.92
C ASN A 115 -24.57 -9.49 -14.40
N GLU A 116 -23.92 -10.54 -13.91
CA GLU A 116 -23.73 -10.77 -12.48
C GLU A 116 -22.24 -10.65 -12.17
N TRP A 117 -21.92 -9.86 -11.15
CA TRP A 117 -20.57 -9.56 -10.73
C TRP A 117 -20.30 -10.22 -9.39
N ASN A 118 -19.14 -10.86 -9.25
CA ASN A 118 -18.54 -11.23 -7.98
C ASN A 118 -17.34 -10.31 -7.75
N LEU A 119 -17.33 -9.58 -6.64
CA LEU A 119 -16.26 -8.66 -6.28
C LEU A 119 -15.55 -9.21 -5.05
N GLU A 120 -14.22 -9.25 -5.08
CA GLU A 120 -13.41 -9.80 -4.00
C GLU A 120 -12.32 -8.83 -3.57
N ARG A 121 -12.08 -8.76 -2.26
CA ARG A 121 -10.98 -7.99 -1.66
C ARG A 121 -10.30 -8.81 -0.56
N PRO A 122 -9.09 -8.44 -0.13
CA PRO A 122 -8.44 -9.12 0.99
C PRO A 122 -9.26 -9.01 2.28
N LYS A 123 -9.28 -10.09 3.07
CA LYS A 123 -9.89 -10.06 4.42
C LYS A 123 -9.10 -9.18 5.37
N GLU A 124 -9.81 -8.52 6.27
CA GLU A 124 -9.22 -7.75 7.39
C GLU A 124 -8.51 -8.63 8.41
N THR A 125 -8.85 -9.92 8.46
CA THR A 125 -8.12 -10.91 9.26
C THR A 125 -6.97 -11.56 8.47
N GLY A 126 -6.66 -11.05 7.28
CA GLY A 126 -5.74 -11.67 6.32
C GLY A 126 -6.22 -13.03 5.82
N SER A 127 -5.34 -13.78 5.14
CA SER A 127 -5.58 -15.07 4.45
C SER A 127 -7.05 -15.34 4.04
N GLY A 128 -7.38 -15.03 2.78
CA GLY A 128 -8.70 -15.23 2.18
C GLY A 128 -9.35 -13.92 1.72
N GLN A 129 -10.57 -14.02 1.20
CA GLN A 129 -11.27 -12.90 0.54
C GLN A 129 -12.60 -12.56 1.21
N ASN A 130 -12.86 -11.27 1.37
CA ASN A 130 -14.21 -10.75 1.53
C ASN A 130 -14.81 -10.61 0.14
N TYR A 131 -16.01 -11.13 -0.05
CA TYR A 131 -16.69 -11.05 -1.34
C TYR A 131 -18.16 -10.70 -1.18
N PHE A 132 -18.74 -10.19 -2.25
CA PHE A 132 -20.17 -10.16 -2.45
C PHE A 132 -20.48 -10.22 -3.95
N MET A 133 -21.69 -10.66 -4.27
CA MET A 133 -22.21 -10.70 -5.63
C MET A 133 -23.33 -9.67 -5.84
N VAL A 134 -23.43 -9.13 -7.06
CA VAL A 134 -24.48 -8.18 -7.47
C VAL A 134 -24.91 -8.41 -8.90
N TYR A 135 -26.17 -8.10 -9.20
CA TYR A 135 -26.61 -7.93 -10.59
C TYR A 135 -26.39 -6.48 -11.02
N GLU A 136 -25.80 -6.30 -12.20
CA GLU A 136 -25.61 -4.99 -12.81
C GLU A 136 -26.96 -4.33 -13.10
N ASN A 137 -27.10 -3.07 -12.69
CA ASN A 137 -28.29 -2.26 -12.94
C ASN A 137 -27.90 -0.78 -13.08
N SER A 138 -28.89 0.07 -13.35
CA SER A 138 -28.66 1.51 -13.54
C SER A 138 -28.13 2.25 -12.31
N SER A 139 -28.29 1.68 -11.11
CA SER A 139 -27.87 2.30 -9.84
C SER A 139 -26.41 2.00 -9.50
N ASN A 140 -25.86 0.88 -9.98
CA ASN A 140 -24.51 0.42 -9.65
C ASN A 140 -23.52 0.35 -10.84
N SER A 141 -23.98 0.52 -12.08
CA SER A 141 -23.14 0.34 -13.27
C SER A 141 -21.87 1.20 -13.26
N SER A 142 -21.97 2.48 -12.90
CA SER A 142 -20.81 3.38 -12.85
C SER A 142 -19.79 3.01 -11.76
N GLN A 143 -20.26 2.41 -10.67
CA GLN A 143 -19.43 1.95 -9.56
C GLN A 143 -18.74 0.64 -9.95
N LEU A 144 -19.43 -0.25 -10.66
CA LEU A 144 -18.87 -1.49 -11.22
C LEU A 144 -17.80 -1.19 -12.26
N ASP A 145 -18.02 -0.20 -13.15
CA ASP A 145 -16.99 0.28 -14.08
C ASP A 145 -15.77 0.86 -13.34
N SER A 146 -16.00 1.61 -12.26
CA SER A 146 -14.91 2.16 -11.44
C SER A 146 -14.10 1.06 -10.76
N TRP A 147 -14.76 0.01 -10.25
CA TRP A 147 -14.13 -1.17 -9.69
C TRP A 147 -13.31 -1.94 -10.73
N PHE A 148 -13.92 -2.25 -11.88
CA PHE A 148 -13.27 -2.92 -13.00
C PHE A 148 -11.98 -2.19 -13.42
N ASN A 149 -12.06 -0.87 -13.61
CA ASN A 149 -10.91 -0.05 -13.98
C ASN A 149 -9.85 0.00 -12.87
N ALA A 150 -10.26 0.05 -11.60
CA ALA A 150 -9.33 0.06 -10.47
C ALA A 150 -8.53 -1.25 -10.38
N VAL A 151 -9.21 -2.40 -10.49
CA VAL A 151 -8.57 -3.73 -10.42
C VAL A 151 -7.66 -3.97 -11.63
N ASN A 152 -8.09 -3.63 -12.84
CA ASN A 152 -7.22 -3.74 -14.02
C ASN A 152 -6.00 -2.81 -13.91
N SER A 153 -6.17 -1.59 -13.39
CA SER A 153 -5.06 -0.66 -13.18
C SER A 153 -4.11 -1.10 -12.06
N LEU A 154 -4.57 -1.92 -11.11
CA LEU A 154 -3.73 -2.59 -10.11
C LEU A 154 -2.91 -3.69 -10.78
N ASN A 155 -3.57 -4.60 -11.50
CA ASN A 155 -2.90 -5.66 -12.25
C ASN A 155 -1.82 -5.10 -13.19
N ASP A 156 -2.10 -4.03 -13.93
CA ASP A 156 -1.14 -3.40 -14.83
C ASP A 156 0.11 -2.88 -14.08
N LYS A 157 -0.07 -2.28 -12.90
CA LYS A 157 1.05 -1.78 -12.09
C LYS A 157 1.86 -2.91 -11.47
N GLU A 158 1.19 -3.97 -11.02
CA GLU A 158 1.84 -5.16 -10.51
C GLU A 158 2.68 -5.82 -11.60
N TRP A 159 2.14 -6.00 -12.81
CA TRP A 159 2.90 -6.56 -13.93
C TRP A 159 4.02 -5.64 -14.44
N GLN A 160 3.85 -4.33 -14.37
CA GLN A 160 4.95 -3.38 -14.60
C GLN A 160 6.08 -3.59 -13.57
N ALA A 161 5.75 -3.75 -12.29
CA ALA A 161 6.73 -4.05 -11.24
C ALA A 161 7.38 -5.43 -11.45
N VAL A 162 6.61 -6.47 -11.79
CA VAL A 162 7.10 -7.83 -12.08
C VAL A 162 8.10 -7.80 -13.24
N SER A 163 7.76 -7.10 -14.33
CA SER A 163 8.63 -7.00 -15.51
C SER A 163 9.99 -6.37 -15.21
N SER A 164 10.06 -5.57 -14.15
CA SER A 164 11.26 -4.83 -13.77
C SER A 164 12.09 -5.56 -12.69
N TYR A 165 11.44 -6.28 -11.76
CA TYR A 165 12.11 -6.76 -10.53
C TYR A 165 11.75 -8.19 -10.11
N GLY A 166 10.92 -8.88 -10.90
CA GLY A 166 10.54 -10.26 -10.66
C GLY A 166 9.36 -10.42 -9.71
N VAL A 167 8.72 -11.58 -9.81
CA VAL A 167 7.47 -11.90 -9.08
C VAL A 167 7.67 -11.91 -7.57
N ALA A 168 8.78 -12.47 -7.08
CA ALA A 168 9.03 -12.61 -5.64
C ALA A 168 8.98 -11.28 -4.88
N LEU A 169 9.53 -10.20 -5.46
CA LEU A 169 9.51 -8.88 -4.82
C LEU A 169 8.09 -8.30 -4.77
N VAL A 170 7.32 -8.48 -5.85
CA VAL A 170 5.92 -8.01 -5.94
C VAL A 170 5.03 -8.79 -4.98
N THR A 171 5.17 -10.12 -4.91
CA THR A 171 4.43 -10.95 -3.95
C THR A 171 4.74 -10.57 -2.50
N SER A 172 6.01 -10.28 -2.19
CA SER A 172 6.41 -9.81 -0.85
C SER A 172 5.76 -8.48 -0.48
N ALA A 173 5.74 -7.52 -1.43
CA ALA A 173 5.12 -6.23 -1.22
C ALA A 173 3.60 -6.35 -1.08
N ALA A 174 2.95 -7.16 -1.92
CA ALA A 174 1.53 -7.41 -1.90
C ALA A 174 1.07 -8.04 -0.57
N ALA A 175 1.78 -9.05 -0.09
CA ALA A 175 1.55 -9.65 1.23
C ALA A 175 1.70 -8.59 2.35
N GLY A 176 2.68 -7.71 2.25
CA GLY A 176 2.85 -6.59 3.18
C GLY A 176 1.69 -5.60 3.13
N PHE A 177 1.17 -5.28 1.94
CA PHE A 177 -0.01 -4.41 1.79
C PHE A 177 -1.25 -5.07 2.38
N ILE A 178 -1.48 -6.36 2.13
CA ILE A 178 -2.60 -7.12 2.71
C ILE A 178 -2.53 -7.08 4.24
N SER A 179 -1.36 -7.38 4.81
CA SER A 179 -1.13 -7.31 6.25
C SER A 179 -1.32 -5.89 6.81
N GLY A 180 -0.85 -4.86 6.11
CA GLY A 180 -1.03 -3.46 6.53
C GLY A 180 -2.49 -3.00 6.48
N MET A 181 -3.25 -3.44 5.50
CA MET A 181 -4.68 -3.10 5.39
C MET A 181 -5.51 -3.71 6.52
N ALA A 182 -5.07 -4.84 7.10
CA ALA A 182 -5.73 -5.46 8.25
C ALA A 182 -5.70 -4.59 9.53
N VAL A 183 -4.68 -3.75 9.70
CA VAL A 183 -4.53 -2.85 10.87
C VAL A 183 -4.86 -1.39 10.57
N ALA A 184 -4.98 -1.04 9.29
CA ALA A 184 -5.33 0.31 8.91
C ALA A 184 -6.82 0.58 9.17
N SER A 185 -7.14 1.74 9.75
CA SER A 185 -8.52 2.16 9.96
C SER A 185 -9.28 2.21 8.63
N GLY A 186 -10.35 1.41 8.52
CA GLY A 186 -11.14 1.27 7.29
C GLY A 186 -10.40 0.63 6.12
N GLY A 187 -9.23 0.01 6.38
CA GLY A 187 -8.38 -0.67 5.41
C GLY A 187 -7.51 0.23 4.53
N ILE A 188 -7.48 1.55 4.75
CA ILE A 188 -6.72 2.48 3.90
C ILE A 188 -5.31 2.65 4.43
N LEU A 189 -4.32 2.22 3.66
CA LEU A 189 -2.90 2.40 4.00
C LEU A 189 -2.51 3.88 3.95
N THR A 190 -1.81 4.36 4.96
CA THR A 190 -1.17 5.67 4.93
C THR A 190 0.09 5.63 4.05
N PRO A 191 0.60 6.80 3.61
CA PRO A 191 1.89 6.87 2.94
C PRO A 191 3.03 6.24 3.76
N GLY A 192 3.03 6.46 5.08
CA GLY A 192 4.02 5.89 6.00
C GLY A 192 4.00 4.36 6.03
N ALA A 193 2.81 3.76 6.09
CA ALA A 193 2.64 2.30 6.02
C ALA A 193 3.18 1.74 4.70
N ILE A 194 2.83 2.36 3.57
CA ILE A 194 3.31 1.95 2.23
C ILE A 194 4.84 2.04 2.17
N THR A 195 5.43 3.15 2.64
CA THR A 195 6.88 3.32 2.67
C THR A 195 7.57 2.26 3.53
N ALA A 196 7.04 1.96 4.72
CA ALA A 196 7.60 0.93 5.59
C ALA A 196 7.54 -0.47 4.95
N ILE A 197 6.42 -0.82 4.33
CA ILE A 197 6.24 -2.10 3.63
C ILE A 197 7.21 -2.22 2.46
N VAL A 198 7.30 -1.20 1.60
CA VAL A 198 8.21 -1.20 0.45
C VAL A 198 9.67 -1.33 0.92
N ALA A 199 10.06 -0.59 1.96
CA ALA A 199 11.41 -0.68 2.52
C ALA A 199 11.71 -2.06 3.13
N ALA A 200 10.71 -2.75 3.69
CA ALA A 200 10.87 -4.09 4.25
C ALA A 200 11.16 -5.14 3.17
N THR A 201 10.63 -4.96 1.94
CA THR A 201 10.97 -5.86 0.82
C THR A 201 12.41 -5.72 0.31
N GLY A 202 13.14 -4.67 0.73
CA GLY A 202 14.45 -4.34 0.20
C GLY A 202 14.44 -3.61 -1.14
N ALA A 203 13.26 -3.26 -1.67
CA ALA A 203 13.13 -2.48 -2.89
C ALA A 203 13.78 -1.09 -2.75
N THR A 204 14.51 -0.68 -3.79
CA THR A 204 15.15 0.65 -3.88
C THR A 204 14.97 1.24 -5.28
N GLY A 205 15.24 2.54 -5.42
CA GLY A 205 15.16 3.23 -6.71
C GLY A 205 13.79 3.07 -7.38
N THR A 206 13.80 2.74 -8.67
CA THR A 206 12.58 2.57 -9.47
C THR A 206 11.68 1.44 -8.95
N ALA A 207 12.23 0.38 -8.33
CA ALA A 207 11.43 -0.68 -7.72
C ALA A 207 10.55 -0.14 -6.60
N ALA A 208 11.14 0.67 -5.71
CA ALA A 208 10.40 1.28 -4.62
C ALA A 208 9.28 2.20 -5.13
N VAL A 209 9.52 2.93 -6.22
CA VAL A 209 8.50 3.79 -6.85
C VAL A 209 7.33 2.96 -7.39
N LEU A 210 7.60 1.90 -8.15
CA LEU A 210 6.53 1.06 -8.71
C LEU A 210 5.72 0.36 -7.60
N LEU A 211 6.38 -0.17 -6.57
CA LEU A 211 5.67 -0.80 -5.45
C LEU A 211 4.87 0.21 -4.62
N THR A 212 5.35 1.44 -4.49
CA THR A 212 4.57 2.53 -3.87
C THR A 212 3.29 2.81 -4.67
N GLN A 213 3.36 2.77 -6.00
CA GLN A 213 2.20 2.92 -6.86
C GLN A 213 1.22 1.73 -6.74
N VAL A 214 1.73 0.50 -6.58
CA VAL A 214 0.90 -0.68 -6.28
C VAL A 214 0.15 -0.50 -4.95
N GLY A 215 0.85 -0.15 -3.87
CA GLY A 215 0.23 0.10 -2.57
C GLY A 215 -0.80 1.24 -2.60
N THR A 216 -0.52 2.31 -3.35
CA THR A 216 -1.48 3.41 -3.56
C THR A 216 -2.72 2.93 -4.33
N GLN A 217 -2.53 2.06 -5.33
CA GLN A 217 -3.63 1.52 -6.12
C GLN A 217 -4.50 0.54 -5.33
N CYS A 218 -3.95 -0.16 -4.32
CA CYS A 218 -4.75 -0.95 -3.37
C CYS A 218 -5.82 -0.10 -2.67
N ASN A 219 -5.45 1.11 -2.21
CA ASN A 219 -6.41 2.05 -1.62
C ASN A 219 -7.50 2.49 -2.62
N VAL A 220 -7.16 2.63 -3.90
CA VAL A 220 -8.14 2.95 -4.95
C VAL A 220 -9.11 1.80 -5.15
N CYS A 221 -8.63 0.55 -5.21
CA CYS A 221 -9.47 -0.64 -5.29
C CYS A 221 -10.40 -0.73 -4.08
N LEU A 222 -9.88 -0.56 -2.85
CA LEU A 222 -10.71 -0.61 -1.64
C LEU A 222 -11.85 0.40 -1.67
N ARG A 223 -11.59 1.64 -2.09
CA ARG A 223 -12.62 2.67 -2.23
C ARG A 223 -13.65 2.29 -3.29
N ALA A 224 -13.21 1.76 -4.43
CA ALA A 224 -14.11 1.33 -5.49
C ALA A 224 -15.01 0.16 -5.05
N TYR A 225 -14.46 -0.81 -4.32
CA TYR A 225 -15.22 -1.92 -3.70
C TYR A 225 -16.33 -1.39 -2.80
N TRP A 226 -16.00 -0.48 -1.87
CA TRP A 226 -16.98 0.11 -0.96
C TRP A 226 -18.00 0.99 -1.67
N ASN A 227 -17.64 1.65 -2.77
CA ASN A 227 -18.60 2.41 -3.58
C ASN A 227 -19.65 1.49 -4.22
N VAL A 228 -19.25 0.32 -4.73
CA VAL A 228 -20.21 -0.68 -5.22
C VAL A 228 -21.08 -1.21 -4.08
N TYR A 229 -20.45 -1.61 -2.96
CA TYR A 229 -21.14 -2.11 -1.78
C TYR A 229 -22.24 -1.16 -1.30
N ASN A 230 -21.94 0.14 -1.24
CA ASN A 230 -22.87 1.16 -0.74
C ASN A 230 -23.91 1.62 -1.77
N ALA A 231 -23.67 1.42 -3.08
CA ALA A 231 -24.58 1.84 -4.14
C ALA A 231 -25.60 0.76 -4.54
N THR A 232 -25.36 -0.49 -4.16
CA THR A 232 -26.14 -1.64 -4.62
C THR A 232 -27.23 -2.03 -3.62
N ASP A 233 -28.39 -2.45 -4.11
CA ASP A 233 -29.56 -2.87 -3.32
C ASP A 233 -29.92 -4.36 -3.51
N ASN A 234 -29.17 -5.06 -4.35
CA ASN A 234 -29.41 -6.44 -4.80
C ASN A 234 -28.21 -7.37 -4.51
N MET A 235 -27.47 -7.07 -3.44
CA MET A 235 -26.32 -7.84 -2.98
C MET A 235 -26.73 -9.25 -2.52
N HIS A 236 -25.90 -10.24 -2.83
CA HIS A 236 -26.03 -11.62 -2.38
C HIS A 236 -24.66 -12.28 -2.17
N PHE A 237 -24.66 -13.48 -1.57
CA PHE A 237 -23.48 -14.24 -1.15
C PHE A 237 -23.61 -15.70 -1.58
#